data_AF-A0A3B9L4T9-F1
#
_entry.id   AF-A0A3B9L4T9-F1
#
_cell.length_a   1.000
_cell.length_b   1.000
_cell.length_c   1.000
_cell.angle_alpha   90.00
_cell.angle_beta   90.00
_cell.angle_gamma   90.00
#
_symmetry.space_group_name_H-M   'P 1'
#
loop_
_entity.id
_entity.type
_entity.pdbx_description
1 polymer ?
#
loop_
_entity_poly.entity_id
_entity_poly.type
_entity_poly.pdbx_seq_one_letter_code
_entity_poly.pdbx_strand_id
1 'polypeptide(L)'
;MAKQQLTLPNGEVIPYQLEHRQRRTVGLKITNEGLVVHAPKRIFAFQLNQILQEKAHWIMSKLALREANQVEQIQWQHGEHLLYLGQDIVLEIQPSASNKQPQLEAMRLILATSQGENADFIQHKIVQWYKKQAMQDFSRRLEIFAVKLGVTTPPLALSSAKMRWGSCNSRGEVRLNWRLVQAPPHIINYVICHELAHLKEMNHSARFYAVLAHLFPDYKQAEKELKTLSSKLHRLG
;
A
#
# COMPACT_ATOMS: atom_id res chain seq x y z
N MET A 1 10.35 22.84 -14.20
CA MET A 1 8.91 22.70 -13.88
C MET A 1 8.42 24.04 -13.38
N ALA A 2 7.26 24.51 -13.83
CA ALA A 2 6.71 25.77 -13.35
C ALA A 2 5.75 25.50 -12.19
N LYS A 3 5.99 26.12 -11.04
CA LYS A 3 5.01 26.16 -9.95
C LYS A 3 3.96 27.21 -10.32
N GLN A 4 2.70 26.81 -10.27
CA GLN A 4 1.55 27.68 -10.52
C GLN A 4 0.54 27.56 -9.38
N GLN A 5 -0.48 28.41 -9.40
CA GLN A 5 -1.50 28.49 -8.36
C GLN A 5 -2.88 28.33 -8.98
N LEU A 6 -3.71 27.52 -8.33
CA LEU A 6 -5.13 27.36 -8.62
C LEU A 6 -5.92 28.02 -7.48
N THR A 7 -6.66 29.08 -7.79
CA THR A 7 -7.62 29.67 -6.85
C THR A 7 -8.93 28.92 -6.96
N LEU A 8 -9.38 28.29 -5.89
CA LEU A 8 -10.61 27.52 -5.82
C LEU A 8 -11.84 28.43 -5.64
N PRO A 9 -13.07 27.90 -5.88
CA PRO A 9 -14.31 28.68 -5.69
C PRO A 9 -14.53 29.18 -4.26
N ASN A 10 -13.94 28.52 -3.25
CA ASN A 10 -13.96 28.92 -1.84
C ASN A 10 -12.87 29.96 -1.47
N GLY A 11 -12.08 30.43 -2.45
CA GLY A 11 -10.99 31.39 -2.24
C GLY A 11 -9.65 30.77 -1.83
N GLU A 12 -9.60 29.45 -1.61
CA GLU A 12 -8.37 28.74 -1.24
C GLU A 12 -7.41 28.65 -2.43
N VAL A 13 -6.10 28.82 -2.18
CA VAL A 13 -5.07 28.80 -3.23
C VAL A 13 -4.23 27.53 -3.12
N ILE A 14 -4.34 26.66 -4.14
CA ILE A 14 -3.59 25.41 -4.21
C ILE A 14 -2.38 25.57 -5.13
N PRO A 15 -1.15 25.34 -4.64
CA PRO A 15 0.02 25.27 -5.52
C PRO A 15 0.01 23.97 -6.33
N TYR A 16 0.36 24.06 -7.60
CA TYR A 16 0.54 22.88 -8.46
C TYR A 16 1.78 22.98 -9.34
N GLN A 17 2.34 21.82 -9.67
CA GLN A 17 3.42 21.69 -10.66
C GLN A 17 2.80 21.45 -12.03
N LEU A 18 3.11 22.31 -13.00
CA LEU A 18 2.65 22.16 -14.38
C LEU A 18 3.72 21.49 -15.24
N GLU A 19 3.35 20.39 -15.90
CA GLU A 19 4.18 19.71 -16.89
C GLU A 19 3.45 19.57 -18.22
N HIS A 20 4.03 20.13 -19.29
CA HIS A 20 3.52 19.89 -20.64
C HIS A 20 4.06 18.58 -21.20
N ARG A 21 3.16 17.69 -21.65
CA ARG A 21 3.49 16.38 -22.24
C ARG A 21 2.82 16.21 -23.60
N GLN A 22 3.34 15.30 -24.42
CA GLN A 22 2.69 14.89 -25.68
C GLN A 22 1.45 14.06 -25.35
N ARG A 23 0.29 14.72 -25.23
CA ARG A 23 -0.98 14.08 -24.87
C ARG A 23 -2.16 14.91 -25.34
N ARG A 24 -3.33 14.27 -25.45
CA ARG A 24 -4.58 14.90 -25.91
C ARG A 24 -5.43 15.51 -24.79
N THR A 25 -5.29 15.02 -23.57
CA THR A 25 -6.12 15.43 -22.42
C THR A 25 -5.29 16.06 -21.31
N VAL A 26 -5.92 16.76 -20.36
CA VAL A 26 -5.30 17.12 -19.07
C VAL A 26 -5.42 15.92 -18.13
N GLY A 27 -4.45 15.74 -17.25
CA GLY A 27 -4.47 14.67 -16.26
C GLY A 27 -3.82 15.15 -14.98
N LEU A 28 -4.43 14.75 -13.88
CA LEU A 28 -4.13 15.26 -12.56
C LEU A 28 -3.55 14.10 -11.74
N LYS A 29 -2.50 14.40 -11.00
CA LYS A 29 -1.85 13.44 -10.10
C LYS A 29 -1.55 14.15 -8.79
N ILE A 30 -2.00 13.59 -7.67
CA ILE A 30 -1.54 14.03 -6.35
C ILE A 30 -0.30 13.19 -5.99
N THR A 31 0.83 13.87 -5.77
CA THR A 31 2.08 13.26 -5.30
C THR A 31 2.32 13.61 -3.82
N ASN A 32 3.42 13.13 -3.24
CA ASN A 32 3.86 13.54 -1.92
C ASN A 32 4.30 15.01 -1.84
N GLU A 33 4.44 15.70 -2.98
CA GLU A 33 4.88 17.10 -3.05
C GLU A 33 3.73 18.06 -3.36
N GLY A 34 2.70 17.63 -4.09
CA GLY A 34 1.58 18.49 -4.42
C GLY A 34 0.64 17.90 -5.46
N LEU A 35 -0.22 18.76 -5.99
CA LEU A 35 -0.89 18.52 -7.26
C LEU A 35 0.13 18.66 -8.40
N VAL A 36 0.22 17.65 -9.26
CA VAL A 36 0.92 17.69 -10.52
C VAL A 36 -0.11 17.65 -11.65
N VAL A 37 -0.03 18.63 -12.54
CA VAL A 37 -0.92 18.79 -13.69
C VAL A 37 -0.12 18.49 -14.94
N HIS A 38 -0.44 17.37 -15.58
CA HIS A 38 0.11 17.03 -16.89
C HIS A 38 -0.81 17.60 -17.97
N ALA A 39 -0.33 18.54 -18.77
CA ALA A 39 -1.13 19.27 -19.74
C ALA A 39 -0.65 19.03 -21.19
N PRO A 40 -1.52 19.08 -22.22
CA PRO A 40 -1.09 19.10 -23.62
C PRO A 40 -0.17 20.27 -23.91
N LYS A 41 0.78 20.13 -24.85
CA LYS A 41 1.72 21.22 -25.21
C LYS A 41 1.05 22.50 -25.73
N ARG A 42 -0.14 22.39 -26.34
CA ARG A 42 -0.85 23.51 -26.99
C ARG A 42 -2.13 23.94 -26.26
N ILE A 43 -2.32 23.54 -25.01
CA ILE A 43 -3.51 23.96 -24.26
C ILE A 43 -3.39 25.44 -23.89
N PHE A 44 -4.48 26.19 -24.03
CA PHE A 44 -4.52 27.58 -23.56
C PHE A 44 -4.71 27.64 -22.04
N ALA A 45 -4.14 28.66 -21.40
CA ALA A 45 -4.22 28.83 -19.95
C ALA A 45 -5.67 28.89 -19.44
N PHE A 46 -6.57 29.55 -20.18
CA PHE A 46 -7.99 29.63 -19.80
C PHE A 46 -8.66 28.24 -19.80
N GLN A 47 -8.39 27.42 -20.81
CA GLN A 47 -8.93 26.06 -20.91
C GLN A 47 -8.39 25.17 -19.79
N LEU A 48 -7.10 25.31 -19.49
CA LEU A 48 -6.48 24.59 -18.38
C LEU A 48 -7.14 24.97 -17.06
N ASN A 49 -7.32 26.27 -16.79
CA ASN A 49 -7.96 26.75 -15.57
C ASN A 49 -9.40 26.23 -15.48
N GLN A 50 -10.18 26.32 -16.55
CA GLN A 50 -11.55 25.79 -16.58
C GLN A 50 -11.60 24.29 -16.19
N ILE A 51 -10.73 23.46 -16.77
CA ILE A 51 -10.66 22.03 -16.43
C ILE A 51 -10.27 21.84 -14.95
N LEU A 52 -9.34 22.63 -14.43
CA LEU A 52 -8.94 22.55 -13.02
C LEU A 52 -10.08 22.96 -12.08
N GLN A 53 -10.86 23.99 -12.42
CA GLN A 53 -12.06 24.39 -11.68
C GLN A 53 -13.13 23.30 -11.69
N GLU A 54 -13.40 22.69 -12.85
CA GLU A 54 -14.34 21.56 -12.96
C GLU A 54 -13.91 20.35 -12.12
N LYS A 55 -12.60 20.22 -11.84
CA LYS A 55 -12.03 19.16 -10.99
C LYS A 55 -11.69 19.63 -9.58
N ALA A 56 -12.03 20.86 -9.18
CA ALA A 56 -11.71 21.46 -7.89
C ALA A 56 -12.09 20.55 -6.72
N HIS A 57 -13.34 20.08 -6.70
CA HIS A 57 -13.82 19.20 -5.64
C HIS A 57 -13.04 17.88 -5.54
N TRP A 58 -12.69 17.28 -6.68
CA TRP A 58 -11.86 16.08 -6.71
C TRP A 58 -10.43 16.36 -6.21
N ILE A 59 -9.84 17.50 -6.61
CA ILE A 59 -8.50 17.92 -6.17
C ILE A 59 -8.48 18.09 -4.65
N MET A 60 -9.43 18.85 -4.09
CA MET A 60 -9.56 19.09 -2.65
C MET A 60 -9.73 17.78 -1.89
N SER A 61 -10.65 16.92 -2.34
CA SER A 61 -10.88 15.62 -1.70
C SER A 61 -9.59 14.77 -1.67
N LYS A 62 -8.80 14.78 -2.75
CA LYS A 62 -7.54 14.03 -2.80
C LYS A 62 -6.40 14.67 -2.01
N LEU A 63 -6.36 15.99 -1.88
CA LEU A 63 -5.38 16.69 -1.04
C LEU A 63 -5.69 16.52 0.44
N ALA A 64 -6.95 16.68 0.86
CA ALA A 64 -7.39 16.41 2.22
C ALA A 64 -7.13 14.94 2.60
N LEU A 65 -7.41 14.01 1.68
CA LEU A 65 -7.07 12.60 1.87
C LEU A 65 -5.55 12.40 2.00
N ARG A 66 -4.72 13.18 1.30
CA ARG A 66 -3.25 13.11 1.44
C ARG A 66 -2.81 13.64 2.80
N GLU A 67 -3.32 14.78 3.25
CA GLU A 67 -2.97 15.36 4.55
C GLU A 67 -3.38 14.43 5.69
N ALA A 68 -4.62 13.91 5.65
CA ALA A 68 -5.09 12.91 6.61
C ALA A 68 -4.28 11.59 6.56
N ASN A 69 -3.59 11.32 5.46
CA ASN A 69 -2.72 10.16 5.26
C ASN A 69 -1.23 10.52 5.29
N GLN A 70 -0.83 11.72 5.77
CA GLN A 70 0.57 11.99 6.08
C GLN A 70 0.95 11.11 7.25
N VAL A 71 1.79 10.11 6.98
CA VAL A 71 2.24 9.19 8.00
C VAL A 71 3.70 9.48 8.29
N GLU A 72 4.02 9.71 9.56
CA GLU A 72 5.38 9.98 10.02
C GLU A 72 6.33 8.87 9.59
N GLN A 73 7.52 9.28 9.14
CA GLN A 73 8.56 8.33 8.75
C GLN A 73 9.08 7.59 9.99
N ILE A 74 9.33 6.30 9.81
CA ILE A 74 9.89 5.42 10.84
C ILE A 74 11.35 5.86 11.06
N GLN A 75 11.73 6.15 12.30
CA GLN A 75 13.09 6.61 12.63
C GLN A 75 14.07 5.45 12.84
N TRP A 76 13.56 4.22 12.96
CA TRP A 76 14.35 2.98 13.12
C TRP A 76 15.24 3.00 14.36
N GLN A 77 14.67 3.47 15.46
CA GLN A 77 15.33 3.59 16.76
C GLN A 77 14.67 2.70 17.81
N HIS A 78 15.29 2.59 18.99
CA HIS A 78 14.70 1.84 20.10
C HIS A 78 13.36 2.47 20.51
N GLY A 79 12.35 1.64 20.76
CA GLY A 79 11.00 2.10 21.13
C GLY A 79 10.09 2.46 19.94
N GLU A 80 10.56 2.31 18.70
CA GLU A 80 9.74 2.57 17.51
C GLU A 80 8.52 1.63 17.44
N HIS A 81 7.35 2.20 17.15
CA HIS A 81 6.11 1.44 17.01
C HIS A 81 5.89 0.98 15.57
N LEU A 82 5.73 -0.33 15.39
CA LEU A 82 5.49 -0.98 14.10
C LEU A 82 4.19 -1.76 14.14
N LEU A 83 3.65 -2.13 12.99
CA LEU A 83 2.43 -2.95 12.90
C LEU A 83 2.75 -4.37 12.49
N TYR A 84 2.20 -5.36 13.21
CA TYR A 84 2.26 -6.76 12.81
C TYR A 84 0.92 -7.44 13.05
N LEU A 85 0.32 -8.00 12.00
CA LEU A 85 -1.00 -8.62 12.04
C LEU A 85 -2.07 -7.72 12.68
N GLY A 86 -2.01 -6.42 12.41
CA GLY A 86 -2.93 -5.41 12.95
C GLY A 86 -2.67 -4.99 14.39
N GLN A 87 -1.65 -5.53 15.05
CA GLN A 87 -1.23 -5.16 16.40
C GLN A 87 -0.05 -4.19 16.35
N ASP A 88 -0.02 -3.21 17.25
CA ASP A 88 1.18 -2.39 17.46
C ASP A 88 2.21 -3.20 18.27
N ILE A 89 3.41 -3.30 17.72
CA ILE A 89 4.58 -3.93 18.33
C ILE A 89 5.69 -2.89 18.51
N VAL A 90 6.52 -3.07 19.53
CA VAL A 90 7.61 -2.14 19.85
C VAL A 90 8.95 -2.75 19.42
N LEU A 91 9.76 -1.97 18.70
CA LEU A 91 11.12 -2.35 18.34
C LEU A 91 12.05 -2.18 19.55
N GLU A 92 12.65 -3.27 20.00
CA GLU A 92 13.65 -3.26 21.06
C GLU A 92 15.03 -3.59 20.49
N ILE A 93 15.92 -2.61 20.54
CA ILE A 93 17.32 -2.79 20.13
C ILE A 93 18.14 -3.13 21.37
N GLN A 94 18.88 -4.24 21.30
CA GLN A 94 19.73 -4.70 22.39
C GLN A 94 21.20 -4.77 21.92
N PRO A 95 22.16 -4.24 22.69
CA PRO A 95 23.57 -4.41 22.37
C PRO A 95 23.98 -5.88 22.36
N SER A 96 24.77 -6.29 21.37
CA SER A 96 25.33 -7.63 21.29
C SER A 96 26.67 -7.64 20.57
N ALA A 97 27.54 -8.59 20.90
CA ALA A 97 28.80 -8.78 20.17
C ALA A 97 28.60 -9.25 18.72
N SER A 98 27.39 -9.71 18.35
CA SER A 98 27.07 -10.23 17.01
C SER A 98 25.69 -9.80 16.54
N ASN A 99 25.47 -9.77 15.23
CA ASN A 99 24.20 -9.41 14.62
C ASN A 99 23.25 -10.61 14.56
N LYS A 100 22.20 -10.60 15.37
CA LYS A 100 21.18 -11.67 15.39
C LYS A 100 20.05 -11.40 14.39
N GLN A 101 19.19 -12.38 14.20
CA GLN A 101 17.93 -12.21 13.47
C GLN A 101 16.89 -11.59 14.42
N PRO A 102 16.00 -10.70 13.93
CA PRO A 102 14.92 -10.19 14.77
C PRO A 102 14.00 -11.31 15.27
N GLN A 103 13.58 -11.22 16.52
CA GLN A 103 12.67 -12.17 17.16
C GLN A 103 11.48 -11.42 17.76
N LEU A 104 10.28 -11.94 17.53
CA LEU A 104 9.07 -11.40 18.12
C LEU A 104 8.74 -12.18 19.40
N GLU A 105 8.73 -11.47 20.52
CA GLU A 105 8.37 -11.98 21.83
C GLU A 105 7.19 -11.16 22.37
N ALA A 106 6.01 -11.78 22.44
CA ALA A 106 4.76 -11.05 22.69
C ALA A 106 4.61 -9.86 21.71
N MET A 107 4.58 -8.62 22.21
CA MET A 107 4.44 -7.40 21.42
C MET A 107 5.77 -6.67 21.20
N ARG A 108 6.90 -7.36 21.35
CA ARG A 108 8.24 -6.78 21.26
C ARG A 108 9.03 -7.45 20.15
N LEU A 109 9.52 -6.65 19.21
CA LEU A 109 10.41 -7.11 18.14
C LEU A 109 11.84 -6.81 18.55
N ILE A 110 12.53 -7.82 19.04
CA ILE A 110 13.87 -7.70 19.62
C ILE A 110 14.91 -7.88 18.51
N LEU A 111 15.83 -6.92 18.38
CA LEU A 111 17.02 -6.99 17.53
C LEU A 111 18.28 -6.83 18.39
N ALA A 112 18.96 -7.94 18.64
CA ALA A 112 20.29 -7.94 19.24
C ALA A 112 21.37 -7.69 18.17
N THR A 113 22.14 -6.60 18.31
CA THR A 113 23.10 -6.16 17.27
C THR A 113 24.34 -5.47 17.82
N SER A 114 25.45 -5.59 17.10
CA SER A 114 26.69 -4.83 17.36
C SER A 114 26.71 -3.45 16.69
N GLN A 115 25.69 -3.12 15.90
CA GLN A 115 25.63 -1.89 15.11
C GLN A 115 24.95 -0.72 15.85
N GLY A 116 24.57 -0.91 17.12
CA GLY A 116 23.83 0.09 17.89
C GLY A 116 22.53 0.48 17.19
N GLU A 117 22.20 1.78 17.22
CA GLU A 117 21.00 2.35 16.58
C GLU A 117 21.24 2.84 15.15
N ASN A 118 22.03 2.08 14.36
CA ASN A 118 22.20 2.37 12.94
C ASN A 118 20.89 2.10 12.18
N ALA A 119 20.18 3.19 11.83
CA ALA A 119 18.86 3.14 11.21
C ALA A 119 18.80 2.31 9.91
N ASP A 120 19.76 2.46 9.00
CA ASP A 120 19.78 1.71 7.73
C ASP A 120 19.93 0.20 7.96
N PHE A 121 20.81 -0.17 8.89
CA PHE A 121 21.02 -1.57 9.26
C PHE A 121 19.76 -2.18 9.90
N ILE A 122 19.13 -1.44 10.81
CA ILE A 122 17.91 -1.85 11.50
C ILE A 122 16.78 -2.00 10.49
N GLN A 123 16.52 -0.98 9.67
CA GLN A 123 15.53 -1.03 8.61
C GLN A 123 15.71 -2.27 7.74
N HIS A 124 16.95 -2.53 7.30
CA HIS A 124 17.24 -3.70 6.49
C HIS A 124 16.87 -5.01 7.20
N LYS A 125 17.30 -5.20 8.45
CA LYS A 125 17.02 -6.41 9.24
C LYS A 125 15.52 -6.61 9.48
N ILE A 126 14.82 -5.55 9.84
CA ILE A 126 13.40 -5.59 10.13
C ILE A 126 12.59 -5.86 8.85
N VAL A 127 12.93 -5.24 7.71
CA VAL A 127 12.30 -5.55 6.41
C VAL A 127 12.50 -7.01 6.01
N GLN A 128 13.69 -7.58 6.22
CA GLN A 128 13.93 -9.01 5.95
C GLN A 128 13.07 -9.91 6.84
N TRP A 129 12.93 -9.55 8.11
CA TRP A 129 12.04 -10.25 9.03
C TRP A 129 10.58 -10.18 8.57
N TYR A 130 10.07 -9.00 8.19
CA TYR A 130 8.71 -8.84 7.66
C TYR A 130 8.46 -9.68 6.42
N LYS A 131 9.41 -9.73 5.48
CA LYS A 131 9.30 -10.58 4.28
C LYS A 131 9.23 -12.06 4.65
N LYS A 132 10.03 -12.52 5.62
CA LYS A 132 9.98 -13.90 6.10
C LYS A 132 8.62 -14.23 6.72
N GLN A 133 8.11 -13.37 7.61
CA GLN A 133 6.79 -13.56 8.22
C GLN A 133 5.67 -13.55 7.18
N ALA A 134 5.72 -12.59 6.24
CA ALA A 134 4.75 -12.49 5.15
C ALA A 134 4.71 -13.77 4.31
N MET A 135 5.87 -14.30 3.90
CA MET A 135 5.90 -15.54 3.12
C MET A 135 5.28 -16.71 3.90
N GLN A 136 5.62 -16.86 5.18
CA GLN A 136 5.12 -17.96 6.02
C GLN A 136 3.60 -17.85 6.23
N ASP A 137 3.10 -16.68 6.63
CA ASP A 137 1.68 -16.47 6.90
C ASP A 137 0.83 -16.54 5.63
N PHE A 138 1.28 -15.90 4.54
CA PHE A 138 0.53 -15.90 3.29
C PHE A 138 0.47 -17.28 2.66
N SER A 139 1.56 -18.07 2.67
CA SER A 139 1.55 -19.44 2.12
C SER A 139 0.50 -20.31 2.81
N ARG A 140 0.45 -20.27 4.15
CA ARG A 140 -0.53 -21.00 4.96
C ARG A 140 -1.96 -20.58 4.64
N ARG A 141 -2.23 -19.28 4.56
CA ARG A 141 -3.57 -18.76 4.24
C ARG A 141 -3.98 -19.10 2.81
N LEU A 142 -3.06 -18.98 1.86
CA LEU A 142 -3.27 -19.28 0.45
C LEU A 142 -3.68 -20.75 0.28
N GLU A 143 -3.02 -21.67 0.97
CA GLU A 143 -3.37 -23.09 0.97
C GLU A 143 -4.80 -23.33 1.49
N ILE A 144 -5.14 -22.75 2.65
CA ILE A 144 -6.49 -22.87 3.23
C ILE A 144 -7.57 -22.39 2.25
N PHE A 145 -7.39 -21.21 1.65
CA PHE A 145 -8.39 -20.66 0.75
C PHE A 145 -8.38 -21.31 -0.65
N ALA A 146 -7.24 -21.83 -1.11
CA ALA A 146 -7.17 -22.61 -2.34
C ALA A 146 -7.98 -23.92 -2.21
N VAL A 147 -7.84 -24.61 -1.07
CA VAL A 147 -8.66 -25.79 -0.75
C VAL A 147 -10.14 -25.42 -0.69
N LYS A 148 -10.50 -24.32 -0.01
CA LYS A 148 -11.89 -23.83 0.04
C LYS A 148 -12.47 -23.50 -1.34
N LEU A 149 -11.64 -23.00 -2.25
CA LEU A 149 -12.03 -22.71 -3.64
C LEU A 149 -12.07 -23.96 -4.54
N GLY A 150 -11.55 -25.10 -4.08
CA GLY A 150 -11.43 -26.31 -4.88
C GLY A 150 -10.40 -26.18 -6.00
N VAL A 151 -9.24 -25.58 -5.73
CA VAL A 151 -8.10 -25.48 -6.66
C VAL A 151 -6.81 -25.94 -6.01
N THR A 152 -5.82 -26.29 -6.82
CA THR A 152 -4.46 -26.52 -6.32
C THR A 152 -3.85 -25.22 -5.83
N THR A 153 -3.08 -25.27 -4.74
CA THR A 153 -2.39 -24.08 -4.20
C THR A 153 -1.47 -23.48 -5.27
N PRO A 154 -1.69 -22.23 -5.70
CA PRO A 154 -0.87 -21.61 -6.73
C PRO A 154 0.52 -21.25 -6.20
N PRO A 155 1.53 -21.07 -7.09
CA PRO A 155 2.81 -20.50 -6.70
C PRO A 155 2.62 -19.10 -6.10
N LEU A 156 3.29 -18.85 -4.98
CA LEU A 156 3.28 -17.56 -4.28
C LEU A 156 4.64 -16.87 -4.39
N ALA A 157 4.63 -15.58 -4.70
CA ALA A 157 5.80 -14.72 -4.57
C ALA A 157 5.47 -13.41 -3.85
N LEU A 158 6.46 -12.81 -3.19
CA LEU A 158 6.31 -11.50 -2.57
C LEU A 158 6.60 -10.38 -3.55
N SER A 159 5.92 -9.26 -3.37
CA SER A 159 6.04 -8.03 -4.14
C SER A 159 6.34 -6.84 -3.24
N SER A 160 6.97 -5.81 -3.81
CA SER A 160 7.16 -4.49 -3.18
C SER A 160 6.43 -3.39 -3.96
N ALA A 161 5.38 -3.74 -4.72
CA ALA A 161 4.65 -2.79 -5.55
C ALA A 161 4.05 -1.64 -4.72
N LYS A 162 4.13 -0.40 -5.22
CA LYS A 162 3.65 0.78 -4.48
C LYS A 162 2.15 1.05 -4.62
N MET A 163 1.47 0.37 -5.54
CA MET A 163 0.10 0.71 -5.95
C MET A 163 -0.89 -0.44 -5.84
N ARG A 164 -0.44 -1.63 -5.43
CA ARG A 164 -1.30 -2.81 -5.34
C ARG A 164 -0.86 -3.72 -4.20
N TRP A 165 -1.84 -4.36 -3.58
CA TRP A 165 -1.66 -5.31 -2.48
C TRP A 165 -1.48 -6.75 -2.96
N GLY A 166 -2.01 -7.08 -4.14
CA GLY A 166 -1.84 -8.38 -4.78
C GLY A 166 -1.92 -8.31 -6.30
N SER A 167 -1.63 -9.43 -6.95
CA SER A 167 -1.95 -9.69 -8.36
C SER A 167 -1.90 -11.20 -8.65
N CYS A 168 -2.80 -11.68 -9.51
CA CYS A 168 -2.75 -12.98 -10.15
C CYS A 168 -2.54 -12.81 -11.67
N ASN A 169 -1.66 -13.61 -12.28
CA ASN A 169 -1.48 -13.60 -13.74
C ASN A 169 -2.20 -14.78 -14.42
N SER A 170 -2.22 -14.79 -15.75
CA SER A 170 -2.87 -15.84 -16.55
C SER A 170 -2.24 -17.23 -16.40
N ARG A 171 -1.02 -17.32 -15.85
CA ARG A 171 -0.36 -18.60 -15.51
C ARG A 171 -0.73 -19.10 -14.11
N GLY A 172 -1.59 -18.37 -13.38
CA GLY A 172 -2.02 -18.71 -12.03
C GLY A 172 -0.98 -18.41 -10.94
N GLU A 173 0.03 -17.58 -11.23
CA GLU A 173 0.98 -17.14 -10.19
C GLU A 173 0.38 -16.00 -9.36
N VAL A 174 0.35 -16.17 -8.04
CA VAL A 174 -0.11 -15.14 -7.10
C VAL A 174 1.09 -14.38 -6.56
N ARG A 175 1.02 -13.04 -6.61
CA ARG A 175 2.00 -12.15 -5.98
C ARG A 175 1.32 -11.28 -4.95
N LEU A 176 1.84 -11.24 -3.73
CA LEU A 176 1.30 -10.43 -2.63
C LEU A 176 2.33 -9.44 -2.12
N ASN A 177 1.91 -8.22 -1.80
CA ASN A 177 2.80 -7.22 -1.22
C ASN A 177 3.17 -7.63 0.20
N TRP A 178 4.47 -7.75 0.49
CA TRP A 178 4.93 -8.22 1.81
C TRP A 178 4.48 -7.29 2.95
N ARG A 179 4.26 -6.00 2.66
CA ARG A 179 3.75 -5.02 3.65
C ARG A 179 2.37 -5.39 4.18
N LEU A 180 1.62 -6.23 3.47
CA LEU A 180 0.27 -6.64 3.86
C LEU A 180 0.27 -7.41 5.19
N VAL A 181 1.38 -8.03 5.60
CA VAL A 181 1.47 -8.77 6.88
C VAL A 181 1.35 -7.85 8.11
N GLN A 182 1.47 -6.54 7.91
CA GLN A 182 1.20 -5.53 8.94
C GLN A 182 -0.32 -5.36 9.19
N ALA A 183 -1.17 -5.74 8.24
CA ALA A 183 -2.62 -5.54 8.32
C ALA A 183 -3.30 -6.58 9.24
N PRO A 184 -4.51 -6.29 9.77
CA PRO A 184 -5.30 -7.28 10.49
C PRO A 184 -5.52 -8.57 9.67
N PRO A 185 -5.61 -9.74 10.32
CA PRO A 185 -5.73 -11.03 9.63
C PRO A 185 -6.87 -11.14 8.61
N HIS A 186 -8.02 -10.51 8.86
CA HIS A 186 -9.15 -10.55 7.93
C HIS A 186 -8.90 -9.73 6.66
N ILE A 187 -8.11 -8.66 6.74
CA ILE A 187 -7.68 -7.88 5.57
C ILE A 187 -6.69 -8.68 4.72
N ILE A 188 -5.75 -9.38 5.36
CA ILE A 188 -4.84 -10.30 4.67
C ILE A 188 -5.64 -11.37 3.92
N ASN A 189 -6.60 -12.00 4.60
CA ASN A 189 -7.47 -13.01 4.02
C ASN A 189 -8.26 -12.48 2.82
N TYR A 190 -8.82 -11.27 2.93
CA TYR A 190 -9.55 -10.63 1.84
C TYR A 190 -8.69 -10.50 0.58
N VAL A 191 -7.47 -9.97 0.69
CA VAL A 191 -6.58 -9.81 -0.48
C VAL A 191 -6.22 -11.18 -1.06
N ILE A 192 -5.92 -12.17 -0.23
CA ILE A 192 -5.63 -13.54 -0.69
C ILE A 192 -6.83 -14.14 -1.44
N CYS A 193 -8.04 -14.00 -0.90
CA CYS A 193 -9.26 -14.47 -1.56
C CYS A 193 -9.52 -13.73 -2.88
N HIS A 194 -9.23 -12.43 -2.95
CA HIS A 194 -9.31 -11.63 -4.18
C HIS A 194 -8.39 -12.20 -5.27
N GLU A 195 -7.13 -12.46 -4.94
CA GLU A 195 -6.19 -13.02 -5.90
C GLU A 195 -6.53 -14.47 -6.29
N LEU A 196 -7.06 -15.27 -5.36
CA LEU A 196 -7.52 -16.63 -5.67
C LEU A 196 -8.76 -16.64 -6.58
N ALA A 197 -9.68 -15.69 -6.40
CA ALA A 197 -10.86 -15.56 -7.27
C ALA A 197 -10.45 -15.33 -8.73
N HIS A 198 -9.31 -14.67 -8.98
CA HIS A 198 -8.77 -14.50 -10.32
C HIS A 198 -8.38 -15.81 -11.01
N LEU A 199 -8.10 -16.90 -10.26
CA LEU A 199 -7.87 -18.21 -10.86
C LEU A 199 -9.11 -18.80 -11.54
N LYS A 200 -10.31 -18.34 -11.18
CA LYS A 200 -11.56 -18.73 -11.83
C LYS A 200 -12.02 -17.69 -12.85
N GLU A 201 -11.88 -16.41 -12.53
CA GLU A 201 -12.38 -15.30 -13.34
C GLU A 201 -11.35 -14.15 -13.38
N MET A 202 -10.64 -14.00 -14.50
CA MET A 202 -9.53 -13.04 -14.64
C MET A 202 -9.96 -11.56 -14.69
N ASN A 203 -11.25 -11.29 -14.93
CA ASN A 203 -11.82 -9.95 -14.92
C ASN A 203 -12.74 -9.76 -13.71
N HIS A 204 -12.93 -8.52 -13.25
CA HIS A 204 -13.87 -8.19 -12.15
C HIS A 204 -15.34 -8.20 -12.61
N SER A 205 -15.77 -9.30 -13.24
CA SER A 205 -17.15 -9.51 -13.68
C SER A 205 -18.07 -9.90 -12.51
N ALA A 206 -19.38 -9.99 -12.75
CA ALA A 206 -20.33 -10.50 -11.75
C ALA A 206 -19.95 -11.91 -11.26
N ARG A 207 -19.37 -12.76 -12.13
CA ARG A 207 -18.90 -14.10 -11.77
C ARG A 207 -17.72 -14.04 -10.81
N PHE A 208 -16.77 -13.14 -11.04
CA PHE A 208 -15.66 -12.91 -10.11
C PHE A 208 -16.17 -12.54 -8.71
N TYR A 209 -17.10 -11.58 -8.62
CA TYR A 209 -17.64 -11.16 -7.34
C TYR A 209 -18.46 -12.27 -6.66
N ALA A 210 -19.12 -13.15 -7.41
CA ALA A 210 -19.78 -14.32 -6.85
C ALA A 210 -18.77 -15.31 -6.22
N VAL A 211 -17.64 -15.57 -6.90
CA VAL A 211 -16.55 -16.41 -6.37
C VAL A 211 -15.93 -15.77 -5.11
N LEU A 212 -15.64 -14.47 -5.18
CA LEU A 212 -15.05 -13.74 -4.04
C LEU A 212 -16.00 -13.74 -2.84
N ALA A 213 -17.29 -13.45 -3.04
CA ALA A 213 -18.29 -13.46 -1.97
C ALA A 213 -18.48 -14.85 -1.35
N HIS A 214 -18.32 -15.92 -2.14
CA HIS A 214 -18.34 -17.29 -1.62
C HIS A 214 -17.14 -17.58 -0.72
N LEU A 215 -15.94 -17.14 -1.10
CA LEU A 215 -14.74 -17.32 -0.28
C LEU A 215 -14.74 -16.42 0.96
N PHE A 216 -15.12 -15.16 0.78
CA PHE A 216 -15.05 -14.09 1.77
C PHE A 216 -16.28 -13.17 1.65
N PRO A 217 -17.39 -13.46 2.38
CA PRO A 217 -18.65 -12.72 2.27
C PRO A 217 -18.53 -11.22 2.55
N ASP A 218 -17.70 -10.83 3.51
CA ASP A 218 -17.55 -9.43 3.97
C ASP A 218 -16.55 -8.61 3.13
N TYR A 219 -16.29 -9.02 1.88
CA TYR A 219 -15.22 -8.44 1.06
C TYR A 219 -15.36 -6.93 0.83
N LYS A 220 -16.60 -6.41 0.78
CA LYS A 220 -16.86 -4.97 0.60
C LYS A 220 -16.38 -4.16 1.81
N GLN A 221 -16.58 -4.68 3.02
CA GLN A 221 -16.12 -4.04 4.24
C GLN A 221 -14.59 -4.10 4.30
N ALA A 222 -14.00 -5.27 4.06
CA ALA A 222 -12.54 -5.44 4.03
C ALA A 222 -11.87 -4.55 2.97
N GLU A 223 -12.49 -4.37 1.79
CA GLU A 223 -11.99 -3.45 0.76
C GLU A 223 -11.96 -2.00 1.26
N LYS A 224 -13.02 -1.56 1.95
CA LYS A 224 -13.10 -0.20 2.52
C LYS A 224 -12.04 -0.01 3.60
N GLU A 225 -11.88 -0.98 4.49
CA GLU A 225 -10.88 -0.95 5.56
C GLU A 225 -9.45 -0.94 5.00
N LEU A 226 -9.16 -1.76 4.00
CA LEU A 226 -7.85 -1.79 3.33
C LEU A 226 -7.51 -0.43 2.70
N LYS A 227 -8.48 0.26 2.10
CA LYS A 227 -8.28 1.61 1.55
C LYS A 227 -7.85 2.60 2.63
N THR A 228 -8.44 2.52 3.83
CA THR A 228 -8.07 3.37 4.96
C THR A 228 -6.69 3.01 5.53
N LEU A 229 -6.35 1.72 5.61
CA LEU A 229 -5.07 1.25 6.16
C LEU A 229 -3.88 1.48 5.21
N SER A 230 -4.14 1.60 3.90
CA SER A 230 -3.09 1.50 2.87
C SER A 230 -1.91 2.47 3.10
N SER A 231 -2.19 3.73 3.48
CA SER A 231 -1.15 4.73 3.78
C SER A 231 -0.26 4.29 4.95
N LYS A 232 -0.86 3.83 6.05
CA LYS A 232 -0.15 3.36 7.25
C LYS A 232 0.72 2.14 6.95
N LEU A 233 0.22 1.17 6.18
CA LEU A 233 0.99 -0.02 5.80
C LEU A 233 2.19 0.31 4.88
N HIS A 234 2.09 1.38 4.09
CA HIS A 234 3.17 1.83 3.21
C HIS A 234 4.27 2.63 3.92
N ARG A 235 4.14 2.94 5.22
CA ARG A 235 5.22 3.55 6.03
C ARG A 235 6.53 2.74 5.99
N LEU A 236 6.40 1.41 5.96
CA LEU A 236 7.53 0.51 6.08
C LEU A 236 8.28 0.43 4.73
N GLY A 237 9.17 1.39 4.48
CA GLY A 237 10.11 1.42 3.34
C GLY A 237 9.74 2.41 2.25
#